data_AF-A0A970RHH4-F1
#
_entry.id   AF-A0A970RHH4-F1
#
_cell.length_a   1.000
_cell.length_b   1.000
_cell.length_c   1.000
_cell.angle_alpha   90.00
_cell.angle_beta   90.00
_cell.angle_gamma   90.00
#
_symmetry.space_group_name_H-M   'P 1'
#
loop_
_entity.id
_entity.type
_entity.pdbx_description
1 polymer ?
#
loop_
_entity_poly.entity_id
_entity_poly.type
_entity_poly.pdbx_seq_one_letter_code
_entity_poly.pdbx_strand_id
1 'polypeptide(L)' 'MEERVQDVTYYGRKSKTGNGYEWIVRIDDSGCYVTDPIEDWEKDDDYRDEAESNNLLYEKLDKEKAAHILGLWKRSMS' A
#
# COMPACT_ATOMS: atom_id res chain seq x y z
N MET A 1 -1.71 25.24 15.01
CA MET A 1 -0.87 24.20 14.37
C MET A 1 -1.81 23.44 13.47
N GLU A 2 -1.82 23.77 12.18
CA GLU A 2 -2.49 22.94 11.20
C GLU A 2 -1.74 21.61 11.16
N GLU A 3 -2.33 20.58 11.78
CA GLU A 3 -2.01 19.20 11.44
C GLU A 3 -2.20 19.10 9.93
N ARG A 4 -1.10 19.14 9.17
CA ARG A 4 -1.13 18.74 7.78
C ARG A 4 -1.54 17.28 7.82
N VAL A 5 -2.83 17.02 7.56
CA VAL A 5 -3.30 15.67 7.29
C VAL A 5 -2.50 15.25 6.07
N GLN A 6 -1.41 14.51 6.29
CA GLN A 6 -0.70 13.89 5.19
C GLN A 6 -1.74 12.97 4.56
N ASP A 7 -2.13 13.26 3.33
CA ASP A 7 -3.03 12.44 2.53
C ASP A 7 -2.28 11.16 2.15
N VAL A 8 -2.06 10.32 3.17
CA VAL A 8 -1.40 9.03 3.00
C VAL A 8 -2.48 8.05 2.57
N THR A 9 -2.36 7.59 1.35
CA THR A 9 -3.23 6.57 0.83
C THR A 9 -2.52 5.22 0.84
N TYR A 10 -3.19 4.20 1.36
CA TYR A 10 -2.70 2.84 1.29
C TYR A 10 -3.55 2.05 0.30
N TYR A 11 -2.93 1.21 -0.50
CA TYR A 11 -3.58 0.32 -1.45
C TYR A 11 -3.06 -1.09 -1.22
N GLY A 12 -3.92 -1.97 -0.71
CA GLY A 12 -3.60 -3.38 -0.55
C GLY A 12 -3.91 -4.14 -1.82
N ARG A 13 -2.93 -4.79 -2.43
CA ARG A 13 -3.20 -5.72 -3.54
C ARG A 13 -3.84 -6.98 -3.01
N LYS A 14 -5.07 -7.26 -3.41
CA LYS A 14 -5.78 -8.49 -3.05
C LYS A 14 -5.07 -9.70 -3.64
N SER A 15 -4.88 -10.73 -2.82
CA SER A 15 -4.30 -11.97 -3.30
C SER A 15 -5.26 -12.72 -4.21
N LYS A 16 -4.74 -13.22 -5.34
CA LYS A 16 -5.51 -14.06 -6.28
C LYS A 16 -6.03 -15.35 -5.63
N THR A 17 -5.40 -15.82 -4.55
CA THR A 17 -5.82 -17.00 -3.78
C THR A 17 -6.91 -16.70 -2.75
N GLY A 18 -7.35 -15.44 -2.64
CA GLY A 18 -8.52 -15.04 -1.85
C GLY A 18 -8.29 -14.83 -0.35
N ASN A 19 -7.05 -14.97 0.15
CA ASN A 19 -6.76 -14.86 1.57
C ASN A 19 -5.88 -13.64 1.89
N GLY A 20 -6.51 -12.46 1.92
CA GLY A 20 -5.87 -11.20 2.31
C GLY A 20 -5.19 -10.46 1.14
N TYR A 21 -4.08 -9.80 1.45
CA TYR A 21 -3.33 -8.99 0.50
C TYR A 21 -1.95 -9.63 0.23
N GLU A 22 -1.38 -9.40 -0.95
CA GLU A 22 -0.01 -9.86 -1.28
C GLU A 22 1.03 -8.81 -0.87
N TRP A 23 0.72 -7.53 -1.10
CA TRP A 23 1.53 -6.39 -0.71
C TRP A 23 0.66 -5.14 -0.53
N ILE A 24 1.22 -4.12 0.12
CA ILE A 24 0.58 -2.82 0.31
C ILE A 24 1.45 -1.76 -0.37
N VAL A 25 0.81 -0.92 -1.17
CA VAL A 25 1.38 0.28 -1.77
C VAL A 25 0.94 1.46 -0.90
N ARG A 26 1.90 2.19 -0.33
CA ARG A 26 1.67 3.43 0.40
C ARG A 26 2.06 4.58 -0.54
N ILE A 27 1.13 5.48 -0.80
CA ILE A 27 1.37 6.69 -1.57
C ILE A 27 1.17 7.87 -0.64
N ASP A 28 2.20 8.70 -0.54
CA ASP A 28 2.16 9.98 0.17
C ASP A 28 2.94 11.05 -0.60
N ASP A 29 2.96 12.27 -0.04
CA ASP A 29 3.64 13.42 -0.64
C ASP A 29 5.15 13.18 -0.87
N SER A 30 5.75 12.24 -0.13
CA SER A 30 7.17 11.86 -0.30
C SER A 30 7.40 10.87 -1.43
N GLY A 31 6.35 10.20 -1.93
CA GLY A 31 6.45 9.20 -2.99
C GLY A 31 5.59 7.95 -2.79
N CYS A 32 5.90 6.92 -3.59
CA CYS A 32 5.31 5.59 -3.52
C CYS A 32 6.24 4.66 -2.73
N TYR A 33 5.67 3.83 -1.87
CA TYR A 33 6.37 2.82 -1.09
C TYR A 33 5.61 1.49 -1.18
N VAL A 34 6.19 0.50 -1.83
CA VAL A 34 5.59 -0.83 -1.97
C VAL A 34 6.21 -1.79 -0.97
N THR A 35 5.40 -2.51 -0.20
CA THR A 35 5.89 -3.56 0.73
C THR A 35 6.10 -4.91 0.06
N ASP A 36 6.27 -4.92 -1.26
CA ASP A 36 6.40 -6.15 -2.03
C ASP A 36 7.75 -6.82 -1.71
N PRO A 37 7.79 -8.13 -1.43
CA PRO A 37 9.04 -8.83 -1.11
C PRO A 37 10.07 -8.87 -2.24
N ILE A 38 9.68 -8.62 -3.49
CA ILE A 38 10.58 -8.59 -4.66
C ILE A 38 11.23 -7.19 -4.79
N GLU A 39 10.66 -6.16 -4.14
CA GLU A 39 11.17 -4.79 -4.02
C GLU A 39 11.81 -4.26 -5.32
N ASP A 40 10.96 -4.08 -6.35
CA ASP A 40 11.37 -3.61 -7.68
C ASP A 40 11.14 -2.09 -7.80
N TRP A 41 12.13 -1.32 -7.34
CA TRP A 41 12.14 0.15 -7.33
C TRP A 41 11.94 0.82 -8.71
N GLU A 42 12.20 0.08 -9.80
CA GLU A 42 11.95 0.55 -11.16
C GLU A 42 10.46 0.52 -11.54
N LYS A 43 9.63 -0.13 -10.73
CA LYS A 43 8.18 -0.29 -10.96
C LYS A 43 7.31 0.48 -9.99
N ASP A 44 7.85 1.26 -9.06
CA ASP A 44 7.05 2.04 -8.12
C ASP A 44 6.03 2.98 -8.79
N ASP A 45 6.37 3.55 -9.95
CA ASP A 45 5.45 4.39 -10.73
C ASP A 45 4.32 3.55 -11.39
N ASP A 46 4.65 2.35 -11.86
CA ASP A 46 3.70 1.37 -12.42
C ASP A 46 2.75 0.84 -11.33
N TYR A 47 3.28 0.55 -10.13
CA TYR A 47 2.49 0.17 -8.96
C TYR A 47 1.55 1.27 -8.50
N ARG A 48 1.98 2.54 -8.56
CA ARG A 48 1.12 3.68 -8.24
C ARG A 48 -0.03 3.79 -9.25
N ASP A 49 0.29 3.83 -10.54
CA ASP A 49 -0.71 3.96 -11.60
C ASP A 49 -1.69 2.79 -11.58
N GLU A 50 -1.18 1.55 -11.44
CA GLU A 50 -2.02 0.38 -11.25
C GLU A 50 -2.89 0.48 -9.99
N ALA A 51 -2.36 0.93 -8.85
CA ALA A 51 -3.12 1.01 -7.61
C ALA A 51 -4.23 2.06 -7.67
N GLU A 52 -3.98 3.20 -8.32
CA GLU A 52 -4.97 4.26 -8.52
C GLU A 52 -6.01 3.91 -9.59
N SER A 53 -5.61 3.15 -10.63
CA SER A 53 -6.46 2.83 -11.77
C SER A 53 -7.19 1.48 -11.65
N ASN A 54 -6.65 0.51 -10.89
CA ASN A 54 -7.20 -0.86 -10.74
C ASN A 54 -7.75 -1.16 -9.33
N ASN A 55 -8.92 -0.60 -9.04
CA ASN A 55 -9.69 -0.80 -7.80
C ASN A 55 -10.14 -2.27 -7.57
N LEU A 56 -10.07 -3.10 -8.62
CA LEU A 56 -10.42 -4.53 -8.58
C LEU A 56 -9.29 -5.38 -7.99
N LEU A 57 -8.04 -5.01 -8.29
CA LEU A 57 -6.85 -5.70 -7.79
C LEU A 57 -6.35 -5.05 -6.51
N TYR A 58 -6.41 -3.73 -6.44
CA TYR A 58 -5.97 -2.94 -5.29
C TYR A 58 -7.19 -2.40 -4.55
N GLU A 59 -7.24 -2.65 -3.25
CA GLU A 59 -8.23 -2.05 -2.37
C GLU A 59 -7.63 -0.86 -1.66
N LYS A 60 -8.32 0.28 -1.69
CA LYS A 60 -7.95 1.43 -0.87
C LYS A 60 -8.14 1.06 0.61
N LEU A 61 -7.04 1.08 1.37
CA LEU A 61 -6.98 0.79 2.78
C LEU A 61 -6.78 2.07 3.57
N ASP A 62 -7.49 2.18 4.69
CA ASP A 62 -7.19 3.19 5.70
C ASP A 62 -5.88 2.85 6.41
N LYS A 63 -5.23 3.86 6.97
CA LYS A 63 -4.00 3.73 7.76
C LYS A 63 -4.11 2.64 8.82
N GLU A 64 -5.25 2.57 9.52
CA GLU A 64 -5.50 1.58 10.57
C GLU A 64 -5.55 0.15 10.00
N LYS A 65 -6.21 -0.04 8.85
CA LYS A 65 -6.27 -1.35 8.17
C LYS A 65 -4.90 -1.77 7.66
N ALA A 66 -4.20 -0.85 6.98
CA ALA A 66 -2.84 -1.11 6.50
C ALA A 66 -1.91 -1.49 7.65
N ALA A 67 -1.92 -0.73 8.75
CA ALA A 67 -1.14 -1.05 9.95
C ALA A 67 -1.51 -2.41 10.56
N HIS A 68 -2.80 -2.77 10.56
CA HIS A 68 -3.26 -4.08 11.02
C HIS A 68 -2.71 -5.21 10.14
N ILE A 69 -2.79 -5.08 8.81
CA ILE A 69 -2.29 -6.08 7.85
C ILE A 69 -0.76 -6.20 7.94
N LEU A 70 -0.05 -5.09 8.01
CA LEU A 70 1.40 -5.06 8.21
C LEU A 70 1.79 -5.73 9.54
N GLY A 71 1.02 -5.48 10.60
CA GLY A 71 1.15 -6.16 11.88
C GLY A 71 0.95 -7.68 11.79
N LEU A 72 -0.03 -8.14 11.00
CA LEU A 72 -0.25 -9.58 10.73
C LEU A 72 0.94 -10.20 10.00
N TRP A 73 1.59 -9.44 9.11
CA TRP A 73 2.78 -9.91 8.36
C TRP A 73 4.08 -9.89 9.16
N LYS A 74 4.04 -9.46 10.44
CA LYS A 74 5.24 -9.13 11.23
C LYS A 74 6.21 -8.18 10.50
N ARG A 75 5.70 -7.39 9.54
CA ARG A 75 6.45 -6.39 8.80
C ARG A 75 6.09 -5.04 9.40
N SER A 76 6.96 -4.51 10.26
CA SER A 76 6.82 -3.16 10.78
C SER A 76 7.50 -2.18 9.84
N MET A 77 6.75 -1.25 9.24
CA MET A 77 7.31 -0.01 8.73
C MET A 77 7.70 0.83 9.95
N SER A 78 8.98 0.80 10.33
CA SER A 78 9.57 1.73 11.31
C SER A 78 9.92 3.06 10.66
#